data_AF-A0A0X8X1C8-F1
#
_entry.id   AF-A0A0X8X1C8-F1
#
_cell.length_a   1.000
_cell.length_b   1.000
_cell.length_c   1.000
_cell.angle_alpha   90.00
_cell.angle_beta   90.00
_cell.angle_gamma   90.00
#
_symmetry.space_group_name_H-M   'P 1'
#
loop_
_entity.id
_entity.type
_entity.pdbx_description
1 polymer ?
#
loop_
_entity_poly.entity_id
_entity_poly.type
_entity_poly.pdbx_seq_one_letter_code
_entity_poly.pdbx_strand_id
1 'polypeptide(L)'
;MSVLVLYMYKQKHNIMDKLKKFGLMEKIVHELEDLKNSQQAIIVKLAKVEVDNIELGNKRLEKDLPDMHQRVTDNLDTITGLLEDFAAQTDQYSDKNNITALKEQEAIDNV
;
A
#
# COMPACT_ATOMS: atom_id res chain seq x y z
N MET A 1 3.33 35.31 -25.51
CA MET A 1 3.20 34.79 -24.13
C MET A 1 4.22 35.53 -23.27
N SER A 2 3.83 36.18 -22.17
CA SER A 2 4.78 36.91 -21.32
C SER A 2 5.52 35.95 -20.37
N VAL A 3 6.70 36.36 -19.88
CA VAL A 3 7.50 35.58 -18.91
C VAL A 3 6.68 35.21 -17.66
N LEU A 4 5.79 36.11 -17.23
CA LEU A 4 4.88 35.90 -16.10
C LEU A 4 3.88 34.75 -16.36
N VAL A 5 3.28 34.69 -17.55
CA VAL A 5 2.34 33.62 -17.93
C VAL A 5 3.06 32.27 -17.98
N LEU A 6 4.29 32.24 -18.49
CA LEU A 6 5.10 31.01 -18.55
C LEU A 6 5.47 30.52 -17.13
N TYR A 7 5.79 31.44 -16.23
CA TYR A 7 6.11 31.15 -14.84
C TYR A 7 4.89 30.58 -14.09
N MET A 8 3.72 31.20 -14.25
CA MET A 8 2.47 30.72 -13.63
C MET A 8 2.09 29.33 -14.15
N TYR A 9 2.22 29.08 -15.45
CA TYR A 9 1.96 27.75 -16.04
C TYR A 9 2.89 26.68 -15.46
N LYS A 10 4.19 26.97 -15.35
CA LYS A 10 5.17 26.04 -14.77
C LYS A 10 4.89 25.74 -13.29
N GLN A 11 4.43 26.72 -12.52
CA GLN A 11 4.05 26.51 -11.11
C GLN A 11 2.82 25.61 -10.99
N LYS A 12 1.76 25.86 -11.79
CA LYS A 12 0.56 25.01 -11.79
C LYS A 12 0.88 23.56 -12.19
N HIS A 13 1.76 23.37 -13.16
CA HIS A 13 2.22 22.03 -13.57
C HIS A 13 2.94 21.30 -12.43
N ASN A 14 3.86 21.96 -11.73
CA ASN A 14 4.58 21.39 -10.60
C ASN A 14 3.63 20.99 -9.43
N ILE A 15 2.59 21.80 -9.17
CA ILE A 15 1.56 21.47 -8.17
C ILE A 15 0.82 20.18 -8.57
N MET A 16 0.34 20.12 -9.82
CA MET A 16 -0.38 18.95 -10.34
C MET A 16 0.49 17.67 -10.30
N ASP A 17 1.78 17.77 -10.62
CA ASP A 17 2.69 16.62 -10.56
C ASP A 17 2.88 16.11 -9.12
N LYS A 18 2.95 17.02 -8.14
CA LYS A 18 3.06 16.64 -6.73
C LYS A 18 1.81 15.92 -6.24
N LEU A 19 0.62 16.42 -6.59
CA LEU A 19 -0.65 15.83 -6.22
C LEU A 19 -0.85 14.46 -6.86
N LYS A 20 -0.54 14.31 -8.15
CA LYS A 20 -0.57 13.01 -8.85
C LYS A 20 0.38 12.00 -8.21
N LYS A 21 1.61 12.42 -7.89
CA LYS A 21 2.59 11.56 -7.24
C LYS A 21 2.09 11.12 -5.86
N PHE A 22 1.55 12.03 -5.05
CA PHE A 22 0.99 11.67 -3.75
C PHE A 22 -0.18 10.70 -3.88
N GLY A 23 -1.13 10.95 -4.79
CA GLY A 23 -2.26 10.04 -5.01
C GLY A 23 -1.82 8.63 -5.45
N LEU A 24 -0.73 8.53 -6.23
CA LEU A 24 -0.14 7.22 -6.55
C LEU A 24 0.47 6.54 -5.33
N MET A 25 1.12 7.30 -4.43
CA MET A 25 1.67 6.77 -3.18
C MET A 25 0.54 6.27 -2.26
N GLU A 26 -0.52 7.06 -2.04
CA GLU A 26 -1.70 6.64 -1.26
C GLU A 26 -2.32 5.37 -1.83
N LYS A 27 -2.44 5.28 -3.16
CA LYS A 27 -2.95 4.09 -3.82
C LYS A 27 -2.10 2.86 -3.51
N ILE A 28 -0.77 2.96 -3.60
CA ILE A 28 0.13 1.84 -3.31
C ILE A 28 0.03 1.41 -1.84
N VAL A 29 -0.11 2.35 -0.90
CA VAL A 29 -0.33 2.04 0.53
C VAL A 29 -1.60 1.20 0.71
N HIS A 30 -2.71 1.58 0.07
CA HIS A 30 -3.95 0.80 0.13
C HIS A 30 -3.80 -0.60 -0.45
N GLU A 31 -3.15 -0.74 -1.61
CA GLU A 31 -2.92 -2.05 -2.23
C GLU A 31 -2.05 -2.96 -1.33
N LEU A 32 -1.06 -2.40 -0.61
CA LEU A 32 -0.25 -3.14 0.36
C LEU A 32 -1.07 -3.59 1.59
N GLU A 33 -1.98 -2.75 2.10
CA GLU A 33 -2.91 -3.14 3.18
C GLU A 33 -3.87 -4.25 2.71
N ASP A 34 -4.38 -4.17 1.48
CA ASP A 34 -5.23 -5.21 0.90
C ASP A 34 -4.48 -6.54 0.72
N LEU A 35 -3.21 -6.48 0.32
CA LEU A 35 -2.34 -7.66 0.24
C LEU A 35 -2.11 -8.28 1.62
N LYS A 36 -1.82 -7.47 2.65
CA LYS A 36 -1.67 -7.91 4.05
C LYS A 36 -2.93 -8.61 4.56
N ASN A 37 -4.10 -7.99 4.37
CA ASN A 37 -5.39 -8.57 4.75
C ASN A 37 -5.66 -9.90 4.03
N SER A 38 -5.30 -9.99 2.75
CA SER A 38 -5.42 -11.22 1.97
C SER A 38 -4.51 -12.33 2.50
N GLN A 39 -3.27 -12.03 2.88
CA GLN A 39 -2.36 -13.02 3.47
C GLN A 39 -2.86 -13.51 4.84
N GLN A 40 -3.37 -12.62 5.71
CA GLN A 40 -3.98 -13.02 6.98
C GLN A 40 -5.15 -14.00 6.77
N ALA A 41 -5.99 -13.76 5.75
CA ALA A 41 -7.07 -14.68 5.41
C ALA A 41 -6.55 -16.06 4.94
N ILE A 42 -5.43 -16.10 4.22
CA ILE A 42 -4.78 -17.35 3.80
C ILE A 42 -4.21 -18.11 5.01
N ILE A 43 -3.54 -17.42 5.94
CA ILE A 43 -3.02 -18.02 7.20
C ILE A 43 -4.14 -18.73 7.96
N VAL A 44 -5.28 -18.05 8.17
CA VAL A 44 -6.44 -18.64 8.86
C VAL A 44 -6.97 -19.87 8.12
N LYS A 45 -6.98 -19.86 6.79
CA LYS A 45 -7.41 -21.02 5.99
C LYS A 45 -6.42 -22.18 6.08
N LEU A 46 -5.11 -21.91 6.06
CA LEU A 46 -4.09 -22.95 6.22
C LEU A 46 -4.19 -23.61 7.60
N ALA A 47 -4.33 -22.82 8.66
CA ALA A 47 -4.52 -23.33 10.01
C ALA A 47 -5.74 -24.26 10.12
N LYS A 48 -6.86 -23.92 9.46
CA LYS A 48 -8.04 -24.79 9.42
C LYS A 48 -7.77 -26.10 8.69
N VAL A 49 -7.10 -26.05 7.54
CA VAL A 49 -6.76 -27.26 6.77
C VAL A 49 -5.78 -28.15 7.54
N GLU A 50 -4.84 -27.57 8.30
CA GLU A 50 -3.95 -28.30 9.20
C GLU A 50 -4.74 -29.04 10.28
N VAL A 51 -5.70 -28.36 10.94
CA VAL A 51 -6.58 -28.97 11.94
C VAL A 51 -7.42 -30.09 11.32
N ASP A 52 -8.06 -29.87 10.17
CA ASP A 52 -8.84 -30.89 9.47
C ASP A 52 -7.97 -32.10 9.09
N ASN A 53 -6.69 -31.87 8.76
CA ASN A 53 -5.78 -32.94 8.44
C ASN A 53 -5.38 -33.81 9.64
N ILE A 54 -5.49 -33.31 10.88
CA ILE A 54 -5.27 -34.13 12.09
C ILE A 54 -6.29 -35.27 12.12
N GLU A 55 -7.54 -35.00 11.76
CA GLU A 55 -8.59 -36.02 11.69
C GLU A 55 -8.42 -36.94 10.49
N LEU A 56 -8.00 -36.38 9.33
CA LEU A 56 -7.81 -37.14 8.10
C LEU A 56 -6.57 -38.06 8.11
N GLY A 57 -5.50 -37.65 8.79
CA GLY A 57 -4.23 -38.40 8.86
C GLY A 57 -3.47 -38.47 7.52
N ASN A 58 -3.64 -37.49 6.62
CA ASN A 58 -2.91 -37.51 5.35
C ASN A 58 -1.45 -37.07 5.55
N LYS A 59 -0.53 -38.01 5.36
CA LYS A 59 0.92 -37.80 5.55
C LYS A 59 1.53 -36.72 4.66
N ARG A 60 0.99 -36.52 3.46
CA ARG A 60 1.49 -35.48 2.55
C ARG A 60 1.09 -34.11 3.07
N LEU A 61 -0.17 -33.94 3.47
CA LEU A 61 -0.64 -32.69 4.06
C LEU A 61 0.07 -32.39 5.39
N GLU A 62 0.30 -33.41 6.22
CA GLU A 62 1.03 -33.28 7.50
C GLU A 62 2.46 -32.75 7.29
N LYS A 63 3.09 -33.12 6.17
CA LYS A 63 4.42 -32.65 5.78
C LYS A 63 4.38 -31.26 5.13
N ASP A 64 3.47 -31.05 4.17
CA ASP A 64 3.54 -29.90 3.26
C ASP A 64 2.84 -28.65 3.82
N LEU A 65 1.80 -28.80 4.65
CA LEU A 65 1.03 -27.66 5.18
C LEU A 65 1.84 -26.75 6.12
N PRO A 66 2.64 -27.26 7.08
CA PRO A 66 3.44 -26.39 7.95
C PRO A 66 4.41 -25.50 7.18
N ASP A 67 5.07 -26.05 6.16
CA ASP A 67 5.97 -25.30 5.28
C ASP A 67 5.22 -24.22 4.48
N MET A 68 3.99 -24.51 4.02
CA MET A 68 3.14 -23.53 3.36
C MET A 68 2.72 -22.42 4.32
N HIS A 69 2.32 -22.76 5.54
CA HIS A 69 1.91 -21.82 6.59
C HIS A 69 3.06 -20.88 6.96
N GLN A 70 4.27 -21.42 7.14
CA GLN A 70 5.45 -20.61 7.43
C GLN A 70 5.73 -19.61 6.30
N ARG A 71 5.74 -20.06 5.04
CA ARG A 71 6.00 -19.17 3.88
C ARG A 71 4.98 -18.03 3.76
N VAL A 72 3.71 -18.30 4.04
CA VAL A 72 2.66 -17.27 4.01
C VAL A 72 2.85 -16.28 5.16
N THR A 73 3.25 -16.76 6.34
CA THR A 73 3.55 -15.92 7.51
C THR A 73 4.76 -15.03 7.26
N ASP A 74 5.86 -15.58 6.75
CA ASP A 74 7.07 -14.82 6.39
C ASP A 74 6.76 -13.72 5.35
N ASN A 75 5.88 -14.03 4.40
CA ASN A 75 5.46 -13.06 3.40
C ASN A 75 4.55 -11.97 4.00
N LEU A 76 3.67 -12.32 4.96
CA LEU A 76 2.88 -11.34 5.70
C LEU A 76 3.78 -10.35 6.46
N ASP A 77 4.84 -10.83 7.12
CA ASP A 77 5.80 -10.00 7.82
C ASP A 77 6.52 -9.05 6.85
N THR A 78 6.94 -9.58 5.69
CA THR A 78 7.58 -8.79 4.63
C THR A 78 6.66 -7.68 4.09
N ILE A 79 5.40 -8.00 3.81
CA ILE A 79 4.40 -7.03 3.35
C ILE A 79 4.12 -5.98 4.42
N THR A 80 4.04 -6.39 5.69
CA THR A 80 3.79 -5.48 6.82
C THR A 80 4.92 -4.47 6.96
N GLY A 81 6.19 -4.93 6.92
CA GLY A 81 7.34 -4.02 6.95
C GLY A 81 7.37 -3.05 5.77
N LEU A 82 7.11 -3.55 4.55
CA LEU A 82 7.06 -2.70 3.35
C LEU A 82 5.94 -1.65 3.43
N LEU A 83 4.77 -2.03 3.95
CA LEU A 83 3.65 -1.13 4.15
C LEU A 83 4.01 -0.02 5.16
N GLU A 84 4.57 -0.37 6.32
CA GLU A 84 4.97 0.59 7.34
C GLU A 84 5.98 1.61 6.79
N ASP A 85 7.03 1.12 6.15
CA ASP A 85 8.08 1.96 5.56
C ASP A 85 7.53 2.88 4.45
N PHE A 86 6.63 2.37 3.61
CA PHE A 86 6.10 3.13 2.48
C PHE A 86 5.00 4.12 2.90
N ALA A 87 4.19 3.77 3.91
CA ALA A 87 3.24 4.69 4.53
C ALA A 87 3.98 5.88 5.16
N ALA A 88 5.04 5.62 5.93
CA ALA A 88 5.87 6.67 6.51
C ALA A 88 6.49 7.60 5.45
N GLN A 89 6.96 7.05 4.32
CA GLN A 89 7.46 7.85 3.19
C GLN A 89 6.34 8.68 2.54
N THR A 90 5.13 8.15 2.47
CA THR A 90 3.94 8.83 1.94
C THR A 90 3.55 10.02 2.82
N ASP A 91 3.53 9.83 4.14
CA ASP A 91 3.26 10.89 5.11
C ASP A 91 4.33 11.99 5.06
N GLN A 92 5.62 11.61 5.06
CA GLN A 92 6.72 12.57 4.90
C GLN A 92 6.63 13.35 3.59
N TYR A 93 6.21 12.70 2.50
CA TYR A 93 5.98 13.37 1.23
C TYR A 93 4.82 14.37 1.32
N SER A 94 3.74 14.01 2.01
CA SER A 94 2.59 14.88 2.28
C SER A 94 3.02 16.16 2.98
N ASP A 95 3.71 16.02 4.11
CA ASP A 95 4.16 17.12 4.96
C ASP A 95 5.12 18.03 4.22
N LYS A 96 6.15 17.43 3.59
CA LYS A 96 7.19 18.18 2.86
C LYS A 96 6.64 19.01 1.71
N ASN A 97 5.56 18.55 1.07
CA ASN A 97 4.97 19.23 -0.08
C ASN A 97 3.71 20.03 0.26
N ASN A 98 3.30 20.06 1.53
CA ASN A 98 2.07 20.70 2.00
C ASN A 98 0.85 20.26 1.15
N ILE A 99 0.70 18.95 0.95
CA ILE A 99 -0.28 18.38 0.04
C ILE A 99 -1.70 18.83 0.38
N THR A 100 -2.04 18.96 1.66
CA THR A 100 -3.34 19.47 2.11
C THR A 100 -3.65 20.84 1.51
N ALA A 101 -2.73 21.80 1.64
CA ALA A 101 -2.93 23.14 1.07
C ALA A 101 -3.00 23.10 -0.47
N LEU A 102 -2.24 22.21 -1.12
CA LEU A 102 -2.30 22.04 -2.57
C LEU A 102 -3.65 21.46 -3.04
N LYS A 103 -4.23 20.50 -2.30
CA LYS A 103 -5.56 19.95 -2.57
C LYS A 103 -6.64 21.03 -2.40
N GLU A 104 -6.56 21.84 -1.34
CA GLU A 104 -7.47 22.97 -1.11
C GLU A 104 -7.40 24.02 -2.23
N GLN A 105 -6.18 24.39 -2.63
CA GLN A 105 -5.99 25.34 -3.74
C GLN A 105 -6.54 24.80 -5.06
N GLU A 106 -6.31 23.52 -5.35
CA GLU A 106 -6.86 22.88 -6.56
C GLU A 106 -8.39 22.86 -6.56
N ALA A 107 -9.02 22.63 -5.40
CA ALA A 107 -10.48 22.67 -5.28
C ALA A 107 -11.04 24.07 -5.55
N ILE A 108 -10.37 25.13 -5.06
CA ILE A 108 -10.76 26.53 -5.32
C ILE A 108 -10.58 26.90 -6.79
N ASP A 109 -9.46 26.50 -7.41
CA ASP A 109 -9.13 26.81 -8.80
C ASP A 109 -10.06 26.15 -9.84
N ASN A 110 -10.79 25.11 -9.44
CA ASN A 110 -11.70 24.33 -10.29
C ASN A 110 -13.19 24.70 -10.13
N VAL A 111 -13.50 25.70 -9.29
CA VAL A 111 -14.85 26.31 -9.12
C VAL A 111 -14.96 27.55 -10.00
#